data_AF-A0A373W661-F1
#
_entry.id   AF-A0A373W661-F1
#
_cell.length_a   1.000
_cell.length_b   1.000
_cell.length_c   1.000
_cell.angle_alpha   90.00
_cell.angle_beta   90.00
_cell.angle_gamma   90.00
#
_symmetry.space_group_name_H-M   'P 1'
#
loop_
_entity.id
_entity.type
_entity.pdbx_description
1 polymer ?
#
loop_
_entity_poly.entity_id
_entity_poly.type
_entity_poly.pdbx_seq_one_letter_code
_entity_poly.pdbx_strand_id
1 'polypeptide(L)'
;MNILFIDLHCDATMPSGANEFGGGNTYSRGLLKGIIRNENLFCVYVTRKKYDFFSNNEKISDNCFIERLKLGDSADDKDTLQNYIDKATDKIRVIIDKYNLHNFIIHSSYWQSGIIALKLSKEYGTYYIHTIQSNGKKK
;
A
#
# COMPACT_ATOMS: atom_id res chain seq x y z
N MET A 1 -11.24 -13.24 -5.80
CA MET A 1 -9.75 -13.26 -5.74
C MET A 1 -9.31 -12.20 -4.74
N ASN A 2 -8.31 -12.50 -3.92
CA ASN A 2 -7.83 -11.60 -2.88
C ASN A 2 -6.60 -10.83 -3.36
N ILE A 3 -6.55 -9.52 -3.10
CA ILE A 3 -5.43 -8.65 -3.47
C ILE A 3 -4.95 -7.92 -2.22
N LEU A 4 -3.67 -8.06 -1.92
CA LEU A 4 -2.97 -7.20 -0.98
C LEU A 4 -2.24 -6.13 -1.77
N PHE A 5 -2.71 -4.89 -1.72
CA PHE A 5 -2.04 -3.77 -2.38
C PHE A 5 -1.15 -3.05 -1.37
N ILE A 6 0.16 -3.01 -1.59
CA ILE A 6 1.12 -2.26 -0.78
C ILE A 6 1.57 -0.99 -1.52
N ASP A 7 1.18 0.19 -1.02
CA ASP A 7 1.62 1.51 -1.51
C ASP A 7 2.01 2.39 -0.32
N LEU A 8 3.22 2.16 0.23
CA LEU A 8 3.72 2.95 1.35
C LEU A 8 4.14 4.37 0.96
N HIS A 9 4.26 4.66 -0.34
CA HIS A 9 4.67 5.97 -0.83
C HIS A 9 3.49 6.94 -0.92
N CYS A 10 2.30 6.44 -1.28
CA CYS A 10 1.13 7.27 -1.53
C CYS A 10 -0.16 6.71 -0.91
N ASP A 11 -0.94 7.61 -0.32
CA ASP A 11 -2.32 7.33 0.08
C ASP A 11 -3.29 7.77 -1.04
N ALA A 12 -3.99 6.81 -1.64
CA ALA A 12 -4.90 7.04 -2.77
C ALA A 12 -6.12 7.93 -2.43
N THR A 13 -6.45 8.09 -1.14
CA THR A 13 -7.59 8.92 -0.71
C THR A 13 -7.25 10.40 -0.62
N MET A 14 -5.97 10.79 -0.75
CA MET A 14 -5.54 12.19 -0.62
C MET A 14 -5.72 12.99 -1.90
N PRO A 15 -6.49 14.09 -1.97
CA PRO A 15 -6.65 14.89 -3.19
C PRO A 15 -5.33 15.27 -3.88
N SER A 16 -5.34 15.29 -5.20
CA SER A 16 -4.20 15.69 -6.02
C SER A 16 -3.89 17.17 -5.78
N GLY A 17 -2.60 17.53 -5.66
CA GLY A 17 -2.18 18.92 -5.44
C GLY A 17 -1.96 19.34 -3.98
N ALA A 18 -2.18 18.46 -3.00
CA ALA A 18 -1.68 18.67 -1.65
C ALA A 18 -0.18 18.27 -1.57
N ASN A 19 0.74 19.23 -1.56
CA ASN A 19 2.19 18.99 -1.46
C ASN A 19 2.72 17.91 -2.45
N GLU A 20 3.32 16.84 -1.93
CA GLU A 20 4.02 15.81 -2.70
C GLU A 20 3.12 14.80 -3.44
N PHE A 21 1.81 15.04 -3.47
CA PHE A 21 0.82 14.19 -4.11
C PHE A 21 0.60 14.59 -5.58
N GLY A 22 1.45 14.04 -6.46
CA GLY A 22 1.39 14.19 -7.92
C GLY A 22 0.77 12.99 -8.66
N GLY A 23 1.28 12.66 -9.86
CA GLY A 23 0.72 11.63 -10.74
C GLY A 23 0.61 10.21 -10.16
N GLY A 24 1.50 9.83 -9.23
CA GLY A 24 1.44 8.54 -8.53
C GLY A 24 0.16 8.34 -7.71
N ASN A 25 -0.40 9.43 -7.15
CA ASN A 25 -1.67 9.40 -6.43
C ASN A 25 -2.85 9.20 -7.38
N THR A 26 -2.83 9.86 -8.54
CA THR A 26 -3.83 9.67 -9.58
C THR A 26 -3.86 8.22 -10.08
N TYR A 27 -2.69 7.58 -10.22
CA TYR A 27 -2.58 6.17 -10.57
C TYR A 27 -3.20 5.28 -9.48
N SER A 28 -2.73 5.38 -8.23
CA SER A 28 -3.20 4.51 -7.15
C SER A 28 -4.71 4.70 -6.90
N ARG A 29 -5.22 5.93 -7.03
CA ARG A 29 -6.67 6.22 -6.98
C ARG A 29 -7.44 5.58 -8.14
N GLY A 30 -6.93 5.70 -9.37
CA GLY A 30 -7.56 5.09 -10.55
C GLY A 30 -7.64 3.57 -10.41
N LEU A 31 -6.56 2.94 -9.97
CA LEU A 31 -6.50 1.51 -9.73
C LEU A 31 -7.43 1.08 -8.59
N LEU A 32 -7.44 1.80 -7.47
CA LEU A 32 -8.35 1.54 -6.36
C LEU A 32 -9.83 1.65 -6.80
N LYS A 33 -10.18 2.67 -7.60
CA LYS A 33 -11.53 2.81 -8.19
C LYS A 33 -11.89 1.64 -9.10
N GLY A 34 -10.94 1.15 -9.90
CA GLY A 34 -11.14 -0.02 -10.75
C GLY A 34 -11.38 -1.30 -9.94
N ILE A 35 -10.62 -1.50 -8.87
CA ILE A 35 -10.77 -2.63 -7.94
C ILE A 35 -12.12 -2.57 -7.23
N ILE A 36 -12.51 -1.41 -6.69
CA ILE A 36 -13.79 -1.23 -5.98
C ILE A 36 -14.97 -1.60 -6.88
N ARG A 37 -14.92 -1.27 -8.17
CA ARG A 37 -15.98 -1.58 -9.14
C ARG A 37 -16.06 -3.06 -9.54
N ASN A 38 -15.06 -3.88 -9.18
CA ASN A 38 -15.03 -5.29 -9.51
C ASN A 38 -15.40 -6.14 -8.29
N GLU A 39 -16.66 -6.57 -8.22
CA GLU A 39 -17.21 -7.34 -7.11
C GLU A 39 -16.53 -8.70 -6.89
N ASN A 40 -15.80 -9.22 -7.90
CA ASN A 40 -15.05 -10.48 -7.79
C ASN A 40 -13.68 -10.32 -7.12
N LEU A 41 -13.27 -9.08 -6.81
CA LEU A 41 -12.01 -8.76 -6.16
C LEU A 41 -12.25 -8.29 -4.73
N PHE A 42 -11.60 -8.94 -3.78
CA PHE A 42 -11.44 -8.45 -2.42
C PHE A 42 -10.06 -7.80 -2.29
N CYS A 43 -9.99 -6.58 -1.76
CA CYS A 43 -8.77 -5.81 -1.68
C CYS A 43 -8.52 -5.22 -0.29
N VAL A 44 -7.29 -5.39 0.17
CA VAL A 44 -6.76 -4.63 1.31
C VAL A 44 -5.64 -3.74 0.79
N TYR A 45 -5.88 -2.43 0.79
CA TYR A 45 -4.93 -1.41 0.38
C TYR A 45 -4.16 -0.88 1.58
N VAL A 46 -2.89 -1.26 1.67
CA VAL A 46 -1.98 -0.85 2.74
C VAL A 46 -1.16 0.35 2.30
N THR A 47 -1.18 1.42 3.10
CA THR A 47 -0.41 2.63 2.86
C THR A 47 0.20 3.18 4.14
N ARG A 48 1.06 4.20 4.06
CA ARG A 48 1.58 4.89 5.24
C ARG A 48 0.56 5.93 5.72
N LYS A 49 0.32 5.97 7.02
CA LYS A 49 -0.41 7.05 7.67
C LYS A 49 0.48 8.29 7.75
N LYS A 50 0.27 9.25 6.84
CA LYS A 50 1.04 10.50 6.80
C LYS A 50 0.56 11.54 7.82
N TYR A 51 -0.75 11.59 8.08
CA TYR A 51 -1.35 12.58 8.98
C TYR A 51 -2.23 11.91 10.04
N ASP A 52 -2.21 12.47 11.26
CA ASP A 52 -2.89 11.87 12.41
C ASP A 52 -4.41 11.88 12.31
N PHE A 53 -4.99 12.84 11.59
CA PHE A 53 -6.43 12.95 11.40
C PHE A 53 -7.03 11.83 10.54
N PHE A 54 -6.21 11.07 9.79
CA PHE A 54 -6.71 9.89 9.07
C PHE A 54 -7.02 8.74 10.02
N SER A 55 -8.09 7.99 9.75
CA SER A 55 -8.31 6.72 10.43
C SER A 55 -7.22 5.71 10.05
N ASN A 56 -6.81 4.86 11.00
CA ASN A 56 -5.85 3.80 10.70
C ASN A 56 -6.47 2.73 9.79
N ASN A 57 -7.78 2.51 9.89
CA ASN A 57 -8.54 1.59 9.08
C ASN A 57 -9.75 2.32 8.49
N GLU A 58 -10.06 2.04 7.24
CA GLU A 58 -11.23 2.61 6.56
C GLU A 58 -11.85 1.57 5.63
N LYS A 59 -13.17 1.39 5.71
CA LYS A 59 -13.94 0.59 4.75
C LYS A 59 -14.39 1.51 3.62
N ILE A 60 -13.94 1.23 2.40
CA ILE A 60 -14.32 2.03 1.21
C ILE A 60 -15.53 1.41 0.51
N SER A 61 -15.61 0.08 0.50
CA SER A 61 -16.72 -0.72 -0.01
C SER A 61 -16.76 -2.08 0.68
N ASP A 62 -17.74 -2.92 0.39
CA ASP A 62 -17.82 -4.27 0.96
C ASP A 62 -16.62 -5.16 0.58
N ASN A 63 -15.99 -4.87 -0.55
CA ASN A 63 -14.87 -5.61 -1.10
C ASN A 63 -13.52 -4.87 -1.02
N CYS A 64 -13.46 -3.68 -0.40
CA CYS A 64 -12.23 -2.90 -0.35
C CYS A 64 -12.04 -2.14 0.97
N PHE A 65 -10.88 -2.36 1.58
CA PHE A 65 -10.46 -1.73 2.83
C PHE A 65 -9.12 -1.03 2.68
N ILE A 66 -8.91 0.03 3.45
CA ILE A 66 -7.63 0.73 3.56
C ILE A 66 -7.05 0.51 4.97
N GLU A 67 -5.76 0.17 5.03
CA GLU A 67 -4.96 0.06 6.24
C GLU A 67 -3.79 1.04 6.19
N ARG A 68 -3.81 2.03 7.09
CA ARG A 68 -2.78 3.08 7.17
C ARG A 68 -1.81 2.78 8.31
N LEU A 69 -0.58 2.45 7.94
CA LEU A 69 0.50 2.11 8.86
C LEU A 69 1.13 3.36 9.45
N LYS A 70 1.16 3.47 10.78
CA LYS A 70 2.01 4.44 11.48
C LYS A 70 3.48 3.99 11.40
N LEU A 71 4.25 4.67 10.55
CA LEU A 71 5.67 4.42 10.30
C LEU A 71 6.43 5.76 10.39
N GLY A 72 7.42 5.82 11.28
CA GLY A 72 8.13 7.05 11.63
C GLY A 72 7.27 8.08 12.36
N ASP A 73 7.93 9.19 12.74
CA ASP A 73 7.31 10.35 13.37
C ASP A 73 7.14 11.43 12.30
N SER A 74 5.89 11.80 11.99
CA SER A 74 5.48 12.93 11.14
C SER A 74 5.53 12.78 9.60
N ALA A 75 4.91 13.77 8.95
CA ALA A 75 4.52 13.78 7.53
C ALA A 75 5.70 13.93 6.55
N ASP A 76 6.86 14.44 6.97
CA ASP A 76 7.85 14.95 6.01
C ASP A 76 9.04 14.02 5.74
N ASP A 77 9.00 12.78 6.22
CA ASP A 77 10.19 11.93 6.17
C ASP A 77 10.09 10.77 5.16
N LYS A 78 10.08 11.12 3.87
CA LYS A 78 10.13 10.11 2.79
C LYS A 78 11.48 9.40 2.73
N ASP A 79 12.53 10.12 3.10
CA ASP A 79 13.92 9.66 3.04
C ASP A 79 14.31 8.75 4.20
N THR A 80 13.43 8.49 5.17
CA THR A 80 13.65 7.45 6.17
C THR A 80 12.70 6.27 6.05
N LEU A 81 11.76 6.25 5.09
CA LEU A 81 10.79 5.17 4.97
C LEU A 81 11.48 3.80 4.82
N GLN A 82 12.64 3.76 4.18
CA GLN A 82 13.46 2.55 4.05
C GLN A 82 13.95 1.98 5.38
N ASN A 83 14.08 2.81 6.42
CA ASN A 83 14.47 2.37 7.76
C ASN A 83 13.32 1.63 8.47
N TYR A 84 12.10 1.70 7.91
CA TYR A 84 10.90 1.09 8.48
C TYR A 84 10.39 -0.12 7.68
N ILE A 85 11.16 -0.64 6.72
CA ILE A 85 10.75 -1.78 5.88
C ILE A 85 10.38 -3.00 6.71
N ASP A 86 11.19 -3.39 7.70
CA ASP A 86 10.90 -4.56 8.53
C ASP A 86 9.67 -4.33 9.41
N LYS A 87 9.57 -3.15 10.06
CA LYS A 87 8.39 -2.77 10.85
C LYS A 87 7.11 -2.76 10.01
N ALA A 88 7.19 -2.29 8.77
CA ALA A 88 6.08 -2.30 7.83
C ALA A 88 5.70 -3.74 7.45
N THR A 89 6.70 -4.59 7.19
CA THR A 89 6.50 -6.01 6.89
C THR A 89 5.74 -6.71 8.03
N ASP A 90 6.17 -6.52 9.28
CA ASP A 90 5.52 -7.12 10.45
C ASP A 90 4.06 -6.67 10.59
N LYS A 91 3.81 -5.36 10.40
CA LYS A 91 2.44 -4.83 10.41
C LYS A 91 1.58 -5.39 9.29
N ILE A 92 2.16 -5.63 8.11
CA ILE A 92 1.45 -6.22 6.98
C ILE A 92 1.10 -7.68 7.24
N ARG A 93 1.95 -8.45 7.93
CA ARG A 93 1.59 -9.83 8.36
C ARG A 93 0.34 -9.84 9.24
N VAL A 94 0.29 -8.94 10.22
CA VAL A 94 -0.90 -8.77 11.07
C VAL A 94 -2.15 -8.41 10.25
N ILE A 95 -2.00 -7.62 9.18
CA ILE A 95 -3.10 -7.30 8.27
C ILE A 95 -3.54 -8.51 7.45
N ILE A 96 -2.59 -9.29 6.92
CA ILE A 96 -2.87 -10.54 6.20
C ILE A 96 -3.70 -11.48 7.10
N ASP A 97 -3.28 -11.65 8.35
CA ASP A 97 -3.98 -12.48 9.33
C ASP A 97 -5.36 -11.89 9.70
N LYS A 98 -5.44 -10.58 9.96
CA LYS A 98 -6.69 -9.87 10.30
C LYS A 98 -7.78 -10.08 9.26
N TYR A 99 -7.41 -10.02 7.98
CA TYR A 99 -8.35 -10.19 6.86
C TYR A 99 -8.46 -11.64 6.38
N ASN A 100 -7.78 -12.56 7.04
CA ASN A 100 -7.72 -13.97 6.67
C ASN A 100 -7.41 -14.16 5.18
N LEU A 101 -6.41 -13.42 4.68
CA LEU A 101 -6.04 -13.42 3.26
C LEU A 101 -5.40 -14.75 2.90
N HIS A 102 -6.20 -15.63 2.29
CA HIS A 102 -5.72 -16.86 1.63
C HIS A 102 -5.74 -16.69 0.12
N ASN A 103 -4.85 -17.40 -0.60
CA ASN A 103 -4.79 -17.40 -2.06
C ASN A 103 -4.84 -15.99 -2.67
N PHE A 104 -4.07 -15.07 -2.09
CA PHE A 104 -4.05 -13.66 -2.48
C PHE A 104 -2.85 -13.36 -3.36
N ILE A 105 -2.96 -12.38 -4.25
CA ILE A 105 -1.81 -11.82 -4.98
C ILE A 105 -1.38 -10.50 -4.32
N ILE A 106 -0.09 -10.18 -4.41
CA ILE A 106 0.42 -8.90 -3.92
C ILE A 106 0.53 -7.94 -5.11
N HIS A 107 -0.05 -6.75 -4.99
CA HIS A 107 0.26 -5.64 -5.89
C HIS A 107 1.08 -4.63 -5.12
N SER A 108 2.19 -4.14 -5.66
CA SER A 108 3.05 -3.17 -4.98
C SER A 108 3.36 -1.98 -5.85
N SER A 109 3.47 -0.82 -5.22
CA SER A 109 3.79 0.44 -5.88
C SER A 109 5.01 1.10 -5.24
N TYR A 110 6.00 1.43 -6.08
CA TYR A 110 7.25 2.08 -5.69
C TYR A 110 8.22 1.20 -4.86
N TRP A 111 9.50 1.56 -4.84
CA TRP A 111 10.59 0.62 -4.52
C TRP A 111 10.55 0.04 -3.10
N GLN A 112 10.17 0.83 -2.08
CA GLN A 112 10.06 0.32 -0.70
C GLN A 112 8.97 -0.75 -0.59
N SER A 113 7.80 -0.51 -1.19
CA SER A 113 6.70 -1.48 -1.23
C SER A 113 7.09 -2.72 -2.04
N GLY A 114 7.88 -2.56 -3.10
CA GLY A 114 8.40 -3.67 -3.91
C GLY A 114 9.31 -4.63 -3.13
N ILE A 115 10.18 -4.10 -2.27
CA ILE A 115 11.03 -4.91 -1.38
C ILE A 115 10.17 -5.76 -0.44
N ILE A 116 9.16 -5.14 0.18
CA ILE A 116 8.25 -5.83 1.10
C ILE A 116 7.44 -6.89 0.35
N ALA A 117 6.92 -6.55 -0.84
CA ALA A 117 6.15 -7.48 -1.66
C ALA A 117 6.97 -8.72 -2.06
N LEU A 118 8.24 -8.54 -2.46
CA LEU A 118 9.13 -9.66 -2.76
C LEU A 118 9.40 -10.56 -1.54
N LYS A 119 9.56 -9.96 -0.35
CA LYS A 119 9.76 -10.71 0.89
C LYS A 119 8.52 -11.54 1.23
N LEU A 120 7.36 -10.91 1.24
CA LEU A 120 6.09 -11.56 1.56
C LEU A 120 5.68 -12.57 0.48
N SER A 121 5.95 -12.31 -0.80
CA SER A 121 5.58 -13.25 -1.87
C SER A 121 6.31 -14.58 -1.72
N LYS A 122 7.59 -14.55 -1.32
CA LYS A 122 8.38 -15.75 -1.01
C LYS A 122 7.87 -16.46 0.25
N GLU A 123 7.56 -15.69 1.28
CA GLU A 123 7.09 -16.21 2.57
C GLU A 123 5.75 -16.94 2.46
N TYR A 124 4.80 -16.35 1.73
CA TYR A 124 3.43 -16.88 1.58
C TYR A 124 3.25 -17.73 0.31
N GLY A 125 4.31 -17.97 -0.46
CA GLY A 125 4.25 -18.77 -1.69
C GLY A 125 3.29 -18.22 -2.74
N THR A 126 3.23 -16.88 -2.89
CA THR A 126 2.32 -16.22 -3.82
C THR A 126 3.05 -15.37 -4.87
N TYR A 127 2.29 -14.92 -5.87
CA TYR A 127 2.75 -14.00 -6.91
C TYR A 127 2.68 -12.55 -6.44
N TYR A 128 3.59 -11.72 -6.95
CA TYR A 128 3.48 -10.27 -6.84
C TYR A 128 3.59 -9.57 -8.19
N ILE A 129 2.83 -8.50 -8.33
CA ILE A 129 2.90 -7.52 -9.41
C ILE A 129 3.54 -6.28 -8.82
N HIS A 130 4.54 -5.73 -9.51
CA HIS A 130 5.21 -4.51 -9.07
C HIS A 130 5.11 -3.42 -10.12
N THR A 131 4.52 -2.29 -9.71
CA THR A 131 4.46 -1.08 -10.52
C THR A 131 5.58 -0.14 -10.11
N ILE A 132 6.50 0.04 -11.04
CA ILE A 132 7.56 1.04 -10.94
C ILE A 132 6.96 2.40 -11.30
N GLN A 133 6.82 3.30 -10.32
CA GLN A 133 6.35 4.66 -10.56
C GLN A 133 7.47 5.60 -11.04
N SER A 134 8.69 5.41 -10.52
CA SER A 134 9.89 6.14 -10.94
C SER A 134 11.13 5.36 -10.52
N ASN A 135 12.10 5.22 -11.43
CA ASN A 135 13.41 4.62 -11.18
C ASN A 135 14.42 5.70 -10.79
N GLY A 136 14.14 6.45 -9.71
CA GLY A 136 14.94 7.61 -9.29
C GLY A 136 16.42 7.46 -9.60
N LYS A 137 16.97 8.34 -10.45
CA LYS A 137 18.39 8.31 -10.82
C LYS A 137 19.19 8.56 -9.54
N LYS A 138 19.82 7.54 -8.97
CA LYS A 138 20.91 7.75 -8.01
C LYS A 138 21.97 8.56 -8.77
N LYS A 139 22.15 9.83 -8.39
CA LYS A 139 23.39 10.55 -8.70
C LYS A 139 24.44 10.10 -7.70
#